data_AF-A0A8X8ZLS8-F1
#
_entry.id   AF-A0A8X8ZLS8-F1
#
_cell.length_a   1.000
_cell.length_b   1.000
_cell.length_c   1.000
_cell.angle_alpha   90.00
_cell.angle_beta   90.00
_cell.angle_gamma   90.00
#
_symmetry.space_group_name_H-M   'P 1'
#
loop_
_entity.id
_entity.type
_entity.pdbx_description
1 polymer ?
#
loop_
_entity_poly.entity_id
_entity_poly.type
_entity_poly.pdbx_seq_one_letter_code
_entity_poly.pdbx_strand_id
1 'polypeptide(L)'
;MKEPHNAREAWMKCMSILKGNNPSMFKEFKKAMTEEFEMTDIGLMAYYLGVEVKQREDGIFIIQEHYAKEILKKFKMEDCKPINTTVECEAKLSKNDKEEKVDPTLYKSLVGSLRYLTCTRPDILYATGLVSRYMENPTTTHFKAAKRILRYLKCTIDYGLLYSATNDYRLVGYRDSDWAGDTDDRKSTSGYVFYMGDTAFT
;
A
#
# COMPACT_ATOMS: atom_id res chain seq x y z
N MET A 1 -10.13 25.78 -12.57
CA MET A 1 -9.25 25.07 -11.61
C MET A 1 -9.73 25.41 -10.20
N LYS A 2 -10.56 24.56 -9.61
CA LYS A 2 -10.89 24.62 -8.18
C LYS A 2 -10.20 23.43 -7.54
N GLU A 3 -9.22 23.69 -6.68
CA GLU A 3 -8.70 22.66 -5.78
C GLU A 3 -9.84 22.18 -4.87
N PRO A 4 -9.90 20.88 -4.50
CA PRO A 4 -10.93 20.40 -3.61
C PRO A 4 -10.59 20.89 -2.19
N HIS A 5 -11.33 21.90 -1.76
CA HIS A 5 -11.37 22.46 -0.40
C HIS A 5 -11.78 21.44 0.69
N ASN A 6 -11.93 20.15 0.34
CA ASN A 6 -12.60 19.13 1.14
C ASN A 6 -11.63 18.27 1.97
N ALA A 7 -10.33 18.29 1.63
CA ALA A 7 -9.36 17.44 2.32
C ALA A 7 -9.01 17.98 3.71
N ARG A 8 -8.93 19.30 3.91
CA ARG A 8 -8.56 19.93 5.20
C ARG A 8 -9.71 19.96 6.23
N GLU A 9 -10.96 20.08 5.79
CA GLU A 9 -12.13 20.05 6.68
C GLU A 9 -12.45 18.64 7.23
N ALA A 10 -12.05 17.57 6.54
CA ALA A 10 -12.29 16.21 6.99
C ALA A 10 -11.45 15.82 8.22
N TRP A 11 -10.26 16.40 8.40
CA TRP A 11 -9.37 16.08 9.53
C TRP A 11 -9.93 16.59 10.87
N MET A 12 -10.73 17.65 10.84
CA MET A 12 -11.30 18.28 12.04
C MET A 12 -12.65 17.66 12.44
N LYS A 13 -13.16 16.64 11.74
CA LYS A 13 -14.53 16.12 11.95
C LYS A 13 -14.59 14.71 12.56
N CYS A 14 -13.49 13.96 12.61
CA CYS A 14 -13.52 12.53 12.96
C CYS A 14 -12.69 12.19 14.20
N MET A 15 -13.37 11.81 15.28
CA MET A 15 -12.78 11.48 16.60
C MET A 15 -12.15 10.07 16.69
N SER A 16 -12.09 9.32 15.58
CA SER A 16 -11.77 7.88 15.58
C SER A 16 -10.28 7.52 15.73
N ILE A 17 -9.36 8.49 15.69
CA ILE A 17 -7.90 8.26 15.76
C ILE A 17 -7.37 8.27 17.21
N LEU A 18 -8.20 8.66 18.18
CA LEU A 18 -7.78 8.78 19.58
C LEU A 18 -7.73 7.39 20.24
N LYS A 19 -6.60 7.08 20.90
CA LYS A 19 -6.44 5.89 21.74
C LYS A 19 -6.10 6.29 23.17
N GLY A 20 -6.67 5.61 24.14
CA GLY A 20 -6.40 5.80 25.56
C GLY A 20 -6.57 4.49 26.33
N ASN A 21 -5.76 4.31 27.38
CA ASN A 21 -5.84 3.16 28.28
C ASN A 21 -6.76 3.39 29.49
N ASN A 22 -7.24 4.62 29.68
CA ASN A 22 -8.17 5.00 30.74
C ASN A 22 -9.50 5.48 30.13
N PRO A 23 -10.59 4.72 30.28
CA PRO A 23 -11.90 5.07 29.72
C PRO A 23 -12.45 6.41 30.21
N SER A 24 -12.18 6.79 31.45
CA SER A 24 -12.66 8.05 32.05
C SER A 24 -11.96 9.25 31.42
N MET A 25 -10.63 9.22 31.34
CA MET A 25 -9.84 10.26 30.69
C MET A 25 -10.20 10.37 29.19
N PHE A 26 -10.44 9.23 28.54
CA PHE A 26 -10.84 9.21 27.14
C PHE A 26 -12.18 9.91 26.94
N LYS A 27 -13.17 9.65 27.81
CA LYS A 27 -14.49 10.30 27.75
C LYS A 27 -14.41 11.80 28.03
N GLU A 28 -13.61 12.21 29.01
CA GLU A 28 -13.37 13.63 29.32
C GLU A 28 -12.70 14.34 28.14
N PHE A 29 -11.67 13.73 27.55
CA PHE A 29 -10.98 14.28 26.39
C PHE A 29 -11.92 14.40 25.18
N LYS A 30 -12.71 13.36 24.90
CA LYS A 30 -13.73 13.40 23.83
C LYS A 30 -14.71 14.55 24.04
N LYS A 31 -15.15 14.77 25.28
CA LYS A 31 -16.06 15.87 25.63
C LYS A 31 -15.42 17.24 25.39
N ALA A 32 -14.23 17.47 25.95
CA ALA A 32 -13.51 18.73 25.78
C ALA A 32 -13.24 19.05 24.30
N MET A 33 -12.86 18.04 23.51
CA MET A 33 -12.63 18.20 22.08
C MET A 33 -13.92 18.55 21.32
N THR A 34 -15.05 17.93 21.66
CA THR A 34 -16.36 18.22 21.01
C THR A 34 -16.91 19.59 21.40
N GLU A 35 -16.54 20.10 22.58
CA GLU A 35 -16.92 21.46 23.03
C GLU A 35 -16.12 22.55 22.28
N GLU A 36 -14.85 22.31 22.01
CA GLU A 36 -13.97 23.27 21.32
C GLU A 36 -14.07 23.20 19.78
N PHE A 37 -14.42 22.05 19.21
CA PHE A 37 -14.45 21.84 17.77
C PHE A 37 -15.72 21.11 17.30
N GLU A 38 -16.23 21.48 16.12
CA GLU A 38 -17.33 20.78 15.44
C GLU A 38 -16.90 19.37 14.99
N MET A 39 -17.02 18.39 15.89
CA MET A 39 -16.65 16.99 15.65
C MET A 39 -17.83 16.04 15.82
N THR A 40 -17.76 14.92 15.08
CA THR A 40 -18.71 13.81 15.19
C THR A 40 -17.98 12.56 15.68
N ASP A 41 -18.52 11.90 16.70
CA ASP A 41 -18.05 10.57 17.10
C ASP A 41 -18.57 9.53 16.09
N ILE A 42 -17.70 9.13 15.18
CA ILE A 42 -17.99 8.09 14.18
C ILE A 42 -17.76 6.67 14.74
N GLY A 43 -17.47 6.54 16.03
CA GLY A 43 -17.24 5.26 16.70
C GLY A 43 -15.92 4.61 16.30
N LEU A 44 -15.93 3.29 16.16
CA LEU A 44 -14.75 2.54 15.76
C LEU A 44 -14.31 2.92 14.34
N MET A 45 -13.02 3.22 14.18
CA MET A 45 -12.44 3.50 12.87
C MET A 45 -12.66 2.31 11.93
N ALA A 46 -13.44 2.56 10.87
CA ALA A 46 -13.69 1.60 9.79
C ALA A 46 -12.92 1.93 8.51
N TYR A 47 -12.63 3.21 8.27
CA TYR A 47 -11.90 3.69 7.11
C TYR A 47 -10.99 4.86 7.48
N TYR A 48 -9.75 4.85 6.99
CA TYR A 48 -8.80 5.94 7.14
C TYR A 48 -7.90 6.02 5.92
N LEU A 49 -7.86 7.19 5.25
CA LEU A 49 -7.08 7.41 4.03
C LEU A 49 -7.19 6.23 3.04
N GLY A 50 -8.40 5.84 2.63
CA GLY A 50 -8.60 4.75 1.67
C GLY A 50 -8.15 3.35 2.13
N VAL A 51 -7.78 3.20 3.40
CA VAL A 51 -7.51 1.92 4.07
C VAL A 51 -8.74 1.54 4.88
N GLU A 52 -9.24 0.34 4.68
CA GLU A 52 -10.33 -0.24 5.47
C GLU A 52 -9.75 -0.95 6.69
N VAL A 53 -10.37 -0.72 7.84
CA VAL A 53 -9.97 -1.26 9.13
C VAL A 53 -11.11 -2.10 9.68
N LYS A 54 -10.92 -3.41 9.72
CA LYS A 54 -11.88 -4.37 10.25
C LYS A 54 -11.40 -4.79 11.64
N GLN A 55 -11.97 -4.19 12.67
CA GLN A 55 -11.67 -4.52 14.06
C GLN A 55 -12.51 -5.72 14.49
N ARG A 56 -11.86 -6.74 15.03
CA ARG A 56 -12.45 -8.01 15.45
C ARG A 56 -11.91 -8.40 16.83
N GLU A 57 -12.51 -9.39 17.46
CA GLU A 57 -12.04 -9.90 18.76
C GLU A 57 -10.65 -10.54 18.66
N ASP A 58 -10.33 -11.15 17.52
CA ASP A 58 -9.05 -11.80 17.23
C ASP A 58 -7.95 -10.83 16.76
N GLY A 59 -8.29 -9.56 16.46
CA GLY A 59 -7.31 -8.57 16.04
C GLY A 59 -7.85 -7.46 15.15
N ILE A 60 -6.94 -6.69 14.57
CA ILE A 60 -7.24 -5.61 13.62
C ILE A 60 -6.77 -6.03 12.24
N PHE A 61 -7.71 -6.19 11.31
CA PHE A 61 -7.40 -6.47 9.91
C PHE A 61 -7.45 -5.20 9.06
N ILE A 62 -6.34 -4.88 8.41
CA ILE A 62 -6.15 -3.69 7.60
C ILE A 62 -6.07 -4.10 6.12
N ILE A 63 -6.94 -3.53 5.28
CA ILE A 63 -7.08 -3.92 3.88
C ILE A 63 -7.33 -2.71 2.97
N GLN A 64 -7.00 -2.83 1.68
CA GLN A 64 -7.26 -1.80 0.66
C GLN A 64 -7.97 -2.38 -0.57
N GLU A 65 -8.98 -3.24 -0.33
CA GLU A 65 -9.71 -3.98 -1.37
C GLU A 65 -10.38 -3.04 -2.38
N HIS A 66 -11.10 -2.02 -1.90
CA HIS A 66 -11.75 -1.04 -2.77
C HIS A 66 -10.73 -0.33 -3.66
N TYR A 67 -9.58 0.08 -3.10
CA TYR A 67 -8.53 0.74 -3.86
C TYR A 67 -7.88 -0.19 -4.90
N ALA A 68 -7.67 -1.47 -4.58
CA ALA A 68 -7.17 -2.44 -5.54
C ALA A 68 -8.12 -2.61 -6.74
N LYS A 69 -9.44 -2.67 -6.50
CA LYS A 69 -10.47 -2.72 -7.56
C LYS A 69 -10.43 -1.46 -8.44
N GLU A 70 -10.36 -0.29 -7.83
CA GLU A 70 -10.28 0.99 -8.54
C GLU A 70 -9.03 1.09 -9.43
N ILE A 71 -7.88 0.59 -8.98
CA ILE A 71 -6.67 0.53 -9.81
C ILE A 71 -6.88 -0.40 -11.01
N LEU A 72 -7.43 -1.61 -10.78
CA LEU A 72 -7.69 -2.55 -11.86
C LEU A 72 -8.60 -1.93 -12.92
N LYS A 73 -9.66 -1.23 -12.50
CA LYS A 73 -10.56 -0.50 -13.38
C LYS A 73 -9.87 0.63 -14.14
N LYS A 74 -9.12 1.48 -13.44
CA LYS A 74 -8.38 2.62 -14.00
C LYS A 74 -7.44 2.19 -15.14
N PHE A 75 -6.80 1.03 -15.02
CA PHE A 75 -5.86 0.51 -16.01
C PHE A 75 -6.45 -0.56 -16.95
N LYS A 76 -7.79 -0.75 -16.94
CA LYS A 76 -8.51 -1.73 -17.78
C LYS A 76 -8.00 -3.17 -17.60
N MET A 77 -7.75 -3.55 -16.36
CA MET A 77 -7.26 -4.86 -15.93
C MET A 77 -8.28 -5.64 -15.11
N GLU A 78 -9.54 -5.22 -15.10
CA GLU A 78 -10.62 -5.93 -14.41
C GLU A 78 -10.78 -7.35 -14.97
N ASP A 79 -10.78 -7.54 -16.29
CA ASP A 79 -10.95 -8.88 -16.88
C ASP A 79 -9.63 -9.56 -17.26
N CYS A 80 -8.52 -9.14 -16.64
CA CYS A 80 -7.22 -9.72 -16.96
C CYS A 80 -7.09 -11.16 -16.43
N LYS A 81 -6.32 -12.00 -17.15
CA LYS A 81 -5.99 -13.35 -16.69
C LYS A 81 -5.12 -13.26 -15.42
N PRO A 82 -5.54 -13.84 -14.28
CA PRO A 82 -4.78 -13.77 -13.03
C PRO A 82 -3.42 -14.46 -13.15
N ILE A 83 -2.49 -14.11 -12.26
CA ILE A 83 -1.17 -14.75 -12.16
C ILE A 83 -0.69 -14.77 -10.72
N ASN A 84 -0.06 -15.86 -10.27
CA ASN A 84 0.28 -16.05 -8.86
C ASN A 84 1.64 -15.46 -8.46
N THR A 85 2.31 -14.77 -9.37
CA THR A 85 3.68 -14.24 -9.17
C THR A 85 3.74 -12.77 -9.59
N THR A 86 4.36 -11.94 -8.76
CA THR A 86 4.49 -10.49 -8.98
C THR A 86 5.53 -10.15 -10.06
N VAL A 87 6.62 -10.92 -10.12
CA VAL A 87 7.73 -10.78 -11.09
C VAL A 87 7.91 -12.10 -11.83
N GLU A 88 8.41 -12.05 -13.05
CA GLU A 88 8.81 -13.23 -13.80
C GLU A 88 10.18 -13.74 -13.32
N CYS A 89 10.36 -15.07 -13.25
CA CYS A 89 11.67 -15.63 -12.92
C CYS A 89 12.71 -15.13 -13.93
N GLU A 90 13.85 -14.65 -13.43
CA GLU A 90 14.95 -14.13 -14.25
C GLU A 90 14.59 -12.90 -15.12
N ALA A 91 13.54 -12.15 -14.78
CA ALA A 91 13.20 -10.92 -15.49
C ALA A 91 14.36 -9.91 -15.44
N LYS A 92 15.10 -9.78 -16.54
CA LYS A 92 16.13 -8.76 -16.74
C LYS A 92 15.52 -7.56 -17.43
N LEU A 93 15.06 -6.61 -16.64
CA LEU A 93 14.65 -5.29 -17.14
C LEU A 93 15.90 -4.44 -17.35
N SER A 94 15.95 -3.66 -18.43
CA SER A 94 17.08 -2.79 -18.74
C SER A 94 16.59 -1.48 -19.32
N LYS A 95 17.25 -0.38 -18.95
CA LYS A 95 17.02 0.97 -19.51
C LYS A 95 17.31 1.06 -21.01
N ASN A 96 18.13 0.13 -21.53
CA ASN A 96 18.58 0.11 -22.91
C ASN A 96 17.85 -0.95 -23.75
N ASP A 97 16.66 -1.39 -23.34
CA ASP A 97 15.87 -2.27 -24.18
C ASP A 97 15.47 -1.56 -25.48
N LYS A 98 15.47 -2.32 -26.59
CA LYS A 98 15.18 -1.77 -27.94
C LYS A 98 13.68 -1.67 -28.21
N GLU A 99 12.89 -1.68 -27.15
CA GLU A 99 11.43 -1.76 -27.19
C GLU A 99 10.83 -0.37 -27.31
N GLU A 100 9.57 -0.33 -27.75
CA GLU A 100 8.86 0.93 -27.94
C GLU A 100 8.66 1.66 -26.60
N LYS A 101 8.79 2.99 -26.64
CA LYS A 101 8.57 3.84 -25.47
C LYS A 101 7.09 3.88 -25.10
N VAL A 102 6.81 3.94 -23.80
CA VAL A 102 5.47 4.11 -23.25
C VAL A 102 5.33 5.52 -22.70
N ASP A 103 4.12 6.08 -22.69
CA ASP A 103 3.85 7.38 -22.05
C ASP A 103 4.34 7.36 -20.58
N PRO A 104 5.34 8.20 -20.23
CA PRO A 104 5.85 8.27 -18.86
C PRO A 104 4.78 8.70 -17.84
N THR A 105 3.78 9.49 -18.25
CA THR A 105 2.73 9.96 -17.34
C THR A 105 1.83 8.81 -16.93
N LEU A 106 1.35 8.02 -17.89
CA LEU A 106 0.60 6.81 -17.64
C LEU A 106 1.38 5.82 -16.75
N TYR A 107 2.66 5.60 -17.06
CA TYR A 107 3.51 4.68 -16.30
C TYR A 107 3.73 5.14 -14.85
N LYS A 108 4.07 6.42 -14.64
CA LYS A 108 4.23 7.01 -13.30
C LYS A 108 2.93 6.94 -12.51
N SER A 109 1.78 7.16 -13.16
CA SER A 109 0.46 7.02 -12.53
C SER A 109 0.22 5.59 -12.04
N LEU A 110 0.63 4.58 -12.82
CA LEU A 110 0.52 3.17 -12.44
C LEU A 110 1.44 2.82 -11.28
N VAL A 111 2.73 3.17 -11.37
CA VAL A 111 3.71 2.89 -10.31
C VAL A 111 3.32 3.59 -9.01
N GLY A 112 2.84 4.84 -9.07
CA GLY A 112 2.34 5.57 -7.91
C GLY A 112 1.15 4.87 -7.24
N SER A 113 0.19 4.38 -8.05
CA SER A 113 -0.93 3.59 -7.55
C SER A 113 -0.49 2.30 -6.86
N LEU A 114 0.46 1.56 -7.44
CA LEU A 114 1.03 0.36 -6.82
C LEU A 114 1.78 0.69 -5.52
N ARG A 115 2.53 1.80 -5.49
CA ARG A 115 3.28 2.23 -4.31
C ARG A 115 2.37 2.60 -3.14
N TYR A 116 1.15 3.01 -3.40
CA TYR A 116 0.19 3.25 -2.32
C TYR A 116 -0.36 1.96 -1.71
N LEU A 117 -0.55 0.90 -2.52
CA LEU A 117 -0.98 -0.41 -2.04
C LEU A 117 0.07 -1.07 -1.13
N THR A 118 1.37 -0.76 -1.29
CA THR A 118 2.42 -1.40 -0.48
C THR A 118 2.26 -1.14 1.02
N CYS A 119 1.48 -0.13 1.43
CA CYS A 119 1.15 0.12 2.83
C CYS A 119 0.41 -1.06 3.51
N THR A 120 -0.39 -1.81 2.76
CA THR A 120 -1.10 -3.00 3.25
C THR A 120 -0.64 -4.29 2.56
N ARG A 121 0.22 -4.16 1.55
CA ARG A 121 0.67 -5.25 0.67
C ARG A 121 2.19 -5.28 0.57
N PRO A 122 2.90 -5.73 1.63
CA PRO A 122 4.37 -5.85 1.59
C PRO A 122 4.84 -6.86 0.54
N ASP A 123 4.01 -7.82 0.16
CA ASP A 123 4.27 -8.85 -0.85
C ASP A 123 4.50 -8.30 -2.27
N ILE A 124 3.94 -7.13 -2.61
CA ILE A 124 4.18 -6.47 -3.91
C ILE A 124 5.29 -5.41 -3.86
N LEU A 125 5.88 -5.14 -2.69
CA LEU A 125 6.83 -4.04 -2.49
C LEU A 125 8.05 -4.16 -3.41
N TYR A 126 8.65 -5.35 -3.45
CA TYR A 126 9.83 -5.60 -4.29
C TYR A 126 9.53 -5.35 -5.77
N ALA A 127 8.44 -5.94 -6.28
CA ALA A 127 8.03 -5.79 -7.67
C ALA A 127 7.75 -4.33 -8.03
N THR A 128 7.08 -3.60 -7.14
CA THR A 128 6.81 -2.16 -7.28
C THR A 128 8.11 -1.35 -7.30
N GLY A 129 9.05 -1.68 -6.41
CA GLY A 129 10.38 -1.08 -6.39
C GLY A 129 11.17 -1.32 -7.67
N LEU A 130 11.11 -2.52 -8.24
CA LEU A 130 11.77 -2.86 -9.49
C LEU A 130 11.24 -2.01 -10.66
N VAL A 131 9.91 -1.96 -10.86
CA VAL A 131 9.32 -1.16 -11.95
C VAL A 131 9.53 0.34 -11.77
N SER A 132 9.70 0.80 -10.54
CA SER A 132 9.92 2.22 -10.24
C SER A 132 11.22 2.79 -10.82
N ARG A 133 12.22 1.94 -11.10
CA ARG A 133 13.53 2.33 -11.65
C ARG A 133 13.44 2.94 -13.06
N TYR A 134 12.38 2.63 -13.79
CA TYR A 134 12.21 2.98 -15.20
C TYR A 134 11.19 4.10 -15.43
N MET A 135 10.84 4.86 -14.38
CA MET A 135 9.83 5.93 -14.47
C MET A 135 10.22 7.11 -15.38
N GLU A 136 11.51 7.33 -15.62
CA GLU A 136 11.98 8.43 -16.48
C GLU A 136 11.74 8.16 -17.97
N ASN A 137 12.07 6.95 -18.42
CA ASN A 137 11.97 6.54 -19.83
C ASN A 137 11.45 5.09 -19.92
N PRO A 138 10.16 4.84 -19.66
CA PRO A 138 9.59 3.50 -19.66
C PRO A 138 9.36 2.97 -21.09
N THR A 139 9.39 1.66 -21.22
CA THR A 139 9.17 0.94 -22.50
C THR A 139 8.07 -0.10 -22.34
N THR A 140 7.69 -0.77 -23.43
CA THR A 140 6.66 -1.81 -23.40
C THR A 140 7.01 -2.95 -22.45
N THR A 141 8.28 -3.32 -22.31
CA THR A 141 8.77 -4.36 -21.37
C THR A 141 8.49 -3.96 -19.93
N HIS A 142 8.87 -2.72 -19.57
CA HIS A 142 8.62 -2.16 -18.25
C HIS A 142 7.12 -2.10 -17.94
N PHE A 143 6.31 -1.70 -18.92
CA PHE A 143 4.87 -1.63 -18.74
C PHE A 143 4.21 -3.02 -18.64
N LYS A 144 4.70 -4.02 -19.37
CA LYS A 144 4.29 -5.43 -19.21
C LYS A 144 4.60 -5.93 -17.80
N ALA A 145 5.77 -5.62 -17.26
CA ALA A 145 6.13 -5.96 -15.88
C ALA A 145 5.19 -5.29 -14.86
N ALA A 146 4.90 -4.00 -15.02
CA ALA A 146 3.95 -3.31 -14.15
C ALA A 146 2.52 -3.88 -14.25
N LYS A 147 2.07 -4.24 -15.46
CA LYS A 147 0.78 -4.93 -15.66
C LYS A 147 0.75 -6.33 -15.05
N ARG A 148 1.88 -7.04 -14.96
CA ARG A 148 1.96 -8.32 -14.25
C ARG A 148 1.60 -8.17 -12.78
N ILE A 149 2.04 -7.10 -12.12
CA ILE A 149 1.68 -6.79 -10.73
C ILE A 149 0.16 -6.61 -10.61
N LEU A 150 -0.48 -5.90 -11.56
CA LEU A 150 -1.94 -5.79 -11.59
C LEU A 150 -2.64 -7.16 -11.75
N ARG A 151 -2.11 -8.05 -12.60
CA ARG A 151 -2.64 -9.41 -12.74
C ARG A 151 -2.52 -10.24 -11.47
N TYR A 152 -1.49 -10.00 -10.67
CA TYR A 152 -1.33 -10.61 -9.35
C TYR A 152 -2.30 -10.02 -8.32
N LEU A 153 -2.47 -8.69 -8.33
CA LEU A 153 -3.49 -8.04 -7.50
C LEU A 153 -4.88 -8.58 -7.78
N LYS A 154 -5.23 -8.87 -9.04
CA LYS A 154 -6.52 -9.46 -9.43
C LYS A 154 -6.87 -10.75 -8.70
N CYS A 155 -5.90 -11.63 -8.40
CA CYS A 155 -6.15 -12.87 -7.65
C CYS A 155 -5.93 -12.75 -6.14
N THR A 156 -5.51 -11.57 -5.65
CA THR A 156 -5.19 -11.32 -4.24
C THR A 156 -5.85 -10.02 -3.76
N ILE A 157 -7.03 -9.69 -4.28
CA ILE A 157 -7.72 -8.42 -4.01
C ILE A 157 -8.08 -8.28 -2.52
N ASP A 158 -8.33 -9.41 -1.87
CA ASP A 158 -8.76 -9.56 -0.48
C ASP A 158 -7.59 -9.66 0.52
N TYR A 159 -6.35 -9.56 0.06
CA TYR A 159 -5.18 -9.61 0.93
C TYR A 159 -5.01 -8.32 1.73
N GLY A 160 -4.58 -8.46 2.98
CA GLY A 160 -4.31 -7.37 3.90
C GLY A 160 -3.45 -7.83 5.08
N LEU A 161 -3.30 -6.98 6.07
CA LEU A 161 -2.49 -7.24 7.27
C LEU A 161 -3.41 -7.51 8.47
N LEU A 162 -3.27 -8.68 9.09
CA LEU A 162 -3.94 -9.00 10.34
C LEU A 162 -2.98 -8.76 11.52
N TYR A 163 -3.28 -7.78 12.35
CA TYR A 163 -2.63 -7.56 13.64
C TYR A 163 -3.39 -8.29 14.73
N SER A 164 -2.95 -9.50 15.05
CA SER A 164 -3.60 -10.37 16.02
C SER A 164 -3.59 -9.77 17.43
N ALA A 165 -4.68 -9.96 18.16
CA ALA A 165 -4.79 -9.61 19.58
C ALA A 165 -4.05 -10.66 20.43
N THR A 166 -2.72 -10.62 20.43
CA THR A 166 -1.87 -11.52 21.21
C THR A 166 -1.24 -10.78 22.40
N ASN A 167 -0.66 -11.50 23.35
CA ASN A 167 0.16 -10.88 24.40
C ASN A 167 1.66 -10.80 24.02
N ASP A 168 2.04 -11.38 22.89
CA ASP A 168 3.41 -11.40 22.39
C ASP A 168 3.58 -10.38 21.27
N TYR A 169 3.94 -9.16 21.66
CA TYR A 169 4.20 -8.03 20.75
C TYR A 169 5.69 -7.88 20.43
N ARG A 170 6.46 -8.98 20.41
CA ARG A 170 7.87 -8.91 20.08
C ARG A 170 8.06 -8.36 18.66
N LEU A 171 8.80 -7.26 18.58
CA LEU A 171 9.24 -6.69 17.31
C LEU A 171 10.49 -7.44 16.83
N VAL A 172 10.42 -8.08 15.67
CA VAL A 172 11.55 -8.79 15.06
C VAL A 172 11.82 -8.21 13.68
N GLY A 173 13.05 -7.83 13.39
CA GLY A 173 13.45 -7.27 12.10
C GLY A 173 14.39 -8.22 11.36
N TYR A 174 14.12 -8.43 10.08
CA TYR A 174 15.01 -9.08 9.14
C TYR A 174 15.46 -8.07 8.09
N ARG A 175 16.71 -8.20 7.65
CA ARG A 175 17.28 -7.39 6.59
C ARG A 175 18.08 -8.29 5.67
N ASP A 176 17.95 -8.05 4.38
CA ASP A 176 18.75 -8.69 3.35
C ASP A 176 19.22 -7.65 2.34
N SER A 177 20.29 -7.97 1.62
CA SER A 177 20.79 -7.12 0.54
C SER A 177 21.43 -7.96 -0.54
N ASP A 178 21.09 -7.65 -1.79
CA ASP A 178 21.81 -8.21 -2.94
C ASP A 178 23.14 -7.46 -3.17
N TRP A 179 24.05 -8.08 -3.93
CA TRP A 179 25.27 -7.43 -4.39
C TRP A 179 25.17 -7.14 -5.88
N ALA A 180 25.13 -5.85 -6.24
CA ALA A 180 25.09 -5.38 -7.62
C ALA A 180 24.02 -6.08 -8.48
N GLY A 181 22.82 -6.28 -7.90
CA GLY A 181 21.71 -6.97 -8.55
C GLY A 181 21.10 -6.21 -9.73
N ASP A 182 21.29 -4.88 -9.80
CA ASP A 182 20.87 -4.08 -10.95
C ASP A 182 21.79 -4.34 -12.16
N THR A 183 21.19 -4.69 -13.31
CA THR A 183 21.94 -4.96 -14.54
C THR A 183 22.48 -3.70 -15.21
N ASP A 184 21.84 -2.55 -15.01
CA ASP A 184 22.20 -1.31 -15.69
C ASP A 184 23.25 -0.52 -14.90
N ASP A 185 23.05 -0.34 -13.59
CA ASP A 185 23.93 0.51 -12.78
C ASP A 185 24.72 -0.24 -11.69
N ARG A 186 24.56 -1.57 -11.63
CA ARG A 186 25.27 -2.44 -10.67
C ARG A 186 25.05 -2.02 -9.22
N LYS A 187 23.95 -1.33 -8.92
CA LYS A 187 23.56 -1.02 -7.54
C LYS A 187 22.97 -2.23 -6.85
N SER A 188 23.17 -2.23 -5.53
CA SER A 188 22.57 -3.19 -4.62
C SER A 188 21.14 -2.78 -4.23
N THR A 189 20.27 -3.76 -4.09
CA THR A 189 18.94 -3.65 -3.50
C THR A 189 19.02 -4.13 -2.05
N SER A 190 18.69 -3.26 -1.09
CA SER A 190 18.46 -3.67 0.30
C SER A 190 16.97 -3.82 0.56
N GLY A 191 16.58 -4.92 1.19
CA GLY A 191 15.23 -5.16 1.70
C GLY A 191 15.24 -5.32 3.21
N TYR A 192 14.14 -4.95 3.85
CA TYR A 192 13.91 -5.23 5.26
C TYR A 192 12.44 -5.54 5.48
N VAL A 193 12.16 -6.33 6.51
CA VAL A 193 10.81 -6.66 6.95
C VAL A 193 10.80 -6.74 8.46
N PHE A 194 9.80 -6.12 9.07
CA PHE A 194 9.54 -6.17 10.50
C PHE A 194 8.31 -7.05 10.75
N TYR A 195 8.38 -7.82 11.82
CA TYR A 195 7.27 -8.61 12.34
C TYR A 195 6.86 -8.04 13.68
N MET A 196 5.57 -7.83 13.88
CA MET A 196 4.97 -7.57 15.17
C MET A 196 3.94 -8.66 15.43
N GLY A 197 4.25 -9.58 16.34
CA GLY A 197 3.56 -10.86 16.40
C GLY A 197 3.73 -11.61 15.07
N ASP A 198 2.62 -12.09 14.51
CA ASP A 198 2.62 -12.84 13.23
C ASP A 198 2.48 -11.93 11.99
N THR A 199 2.44 -10.60 12.17
CA THR A 199 2.18 -9.64 11.08
C THR A 199 3.48 -9.09 10.51
N ALA A 200 3.74 -9.37 9.23
CA ALA A 200 4.85 -8.77 8.48
C ALA A 200 4.47 -7.39 7.93
N PHE A 201 5.30 -6.38 8.17
CA PHE A 201 5.21 -5.05 7.59
C PHE A 201 6.60 -4.51 7.24
N THR A 202 6.65 -3.50 6.38
CA THR A 202 7.89 -2.89 5.89
C THR A 202 7.83 -1.38 6.04
#